data_AF-A0A3D1RRU4-F1
#
_entry.id   AF-A0A3D1RRU4-F1
#
_cell.length_a   1.000
_cell.length_b   1.000
_cell.length_c   1.000
_cell.angle_alpha   90.00
_cell.angle_beta   90.00
_cell.angle_gamma   90.00
#
_symmetry.space_group_name_H-M   'P 1'
#
loop_
_entity.id
_entity.type
_entity.pdbx_description
1 polymer ?
#
loop_
_entity_poly.entity_id
_entity_poly.type
_entity_poly.pdbx_seq_one_letter_code
_entity_poly.pdbx_strand_id
1 'polypeptide(L)'
;MKNEQETFINEIIENCTDCGACSKGCPILTEIDESPAVIAARGASLYEAFACSLCYRCEAVCPLNLNPEQMFKQKRIQAVADREIEIDDYRYLLPDRQVTVNSFYREYYGINYDDLNLSSPAEIGFFPGCTLMTYSPQLTRKVYLILSKEQP
;
A
#
# COMPACT_ATOMS: atom_id res chain seq x y z
N MET A 1 19.09 -8.10 -6.31
CA MET A 1 17.74 -8.58 -5.92
C MET A 1 17.78 -9.82 -5.03
N LYS A 2 17.89 -11.08 -5.47
CA LYS A 2 17.88 -12.24 -4.53
C LYS A 2 18.90 -12.12 -3.37
N ASN A 3 20.13 -11.70 -3.66
CA ASN A 3 21.18 -11.53 -2.66
C ASN A 3 20.95 -10.37 -1.68
N GLU A 4 20.16 -9.35 -2.04
CA GLU A 4 19.81 -8.24 -1.14
C GLU A 4 18.58 -8.57 -0.27
N GLN A 5 17.83 -9.60 -0.68
CA GLN A 5 16.61 -10.05 0.01
C GLN A 5 16.97 -11.03 1.14
N GLU A 6 17.89 -11.96 0.91
CA GLU A 6 18.37 -12.80 2.00
C GLU A 6 19.08 -11.98 3.10
N THR A 7 19.70 -10.85 2.75
CA THR A 7 20.44 -10.03 3.72
C THR A 7 19.56 -9.36 4.77
N PHE A 8 18.40 -8.79 4.44
CA PHE A 8 17.59 -8.08 5.45
C PHE A 8 16.76 -9.03 6.34
N ILE A 9 16.32 -10.19 5.82
CA ILE A 9 15.65 -11.21 6.65
C ILE A 9 16.61 -11.71 7.72
N ASN A 10 17.85 -12.03 7.31
CA ASN A 10 18.89 -12.45 8.25
C ASN A 10 19.22 -11.32 9.25
N GLU A 11 19.28 -10.07 8.79
CA GLU A 11 19.48 -8.92 9.68
C GLU A 11 18.39 -8.83 10.77
N ILE A 12 17.13 -9.05 10.42
CA ILE A 12 16.02 -9.09 11.40
C ILE A 12 16.17 -10.28 12.36
N ILE A 13 16.49 -11.47 11.84
CA ILE A 13 16.66 -12.69 12.66
C ILE A 13 17.80 -12.50 13.68
N GLU A 14 18.92 -11.92 13.25
CA GLU A 14 20.13 -11.79 14.08
C GLU A 14 20.03 -10.63 15.08
N ASN A 15 19.40 -9.52 14.70
CA ASN A 15 19.47 -8.28 15.48
C ASN A 15 18.16 -7.90 16.19
N CYS A 16 17.02 -8.54 15.90
CA CYS A 16 15.79 -8.24 16.63
C CYS A 16 15.93 -8.61 18.10
N THR A 17 15.73 -7.63 18.99
CA THR A 17 15.83 -7.81 20.45
C THR A 17 14.50 -8.15 21.12
N ASP A 18 13.46 -8.40 20.34
CA ASP A 18 12.09 -8.65 20.82
C ASP A 18 11.56 -7.57 21.79
N CYS A 19 11.92 -6.31 21.52
CA CYS A 19 11.55 -5.20 22.40
C CYS A 19 10.07 -4.78 22.34
N GLY A 20 9.29 -5.29 21.38
CA GLY A 20 7.87 -4.96 21.21
C GLY A 20 7.55 -3.53 20.72
N ALA A 21 8.55 -2.70 20.38
CA ALA A 21 8.29 -1.31 19.94
C ALA A 21 7.43 -1.24 18.66
N CYS A 22 7.67 -2.16 17.73
CA CYS A 22 6.93 -2.24 16.46
C CYS A 22 5.51 -2.79 16.63
N SER A 23 5.28 -3.73 17.56
CA SER A 23 3.94 -4.27 17.84
C SER A 23 3.06 -3.26 18.57
N LYS A 24 3.64 -2.41 19.43
CA LYS A 24 2.91 -1.31 20.09
C LYS A 24 2.32 -0.34 19.06
N GLY A 25 1.03 -0.47 18.78
CA GLY A 25 0.30 0.35 17.80
C GLY A 25 0.28 -0.23 16.37
N CYS A 26 0.72 -1.47 16.18
CA CYS A 26 0.50 -2.24 14.96
C CYS A 26 -0.52 -3.36 15.25
N PRO A 27 -1.76 -3.26 14.75
CA PRO A 27 -2.78 -4.28 14.97
C PRO A 27 -2.33 -5.66 14.51
N ILE A 28 -1.63 -5.73 13.38
CA ILE A 28 -1.19 -7.00 12.78
C ILE A 28 -0.12 -7.69 13.63
N LEU A 29 0.94 -6.98 14.01
CA LEU A 29 1.98 -7.56 14.86
C LEU A 29 1.46 -7.87 16.28
N THR A 30 0.42 -7.16 16.74
CA THR A 30 -0.26 -7.49 18.00
C THR A 30 -1.10 -8.77 17.86
N GLU A 31 -1.77 -8.97 16.73
CA GLU A 31 -2.59 -10.16 16.45
C GLU A 31 -1.74 -11.41 16.23
N ILE A 32 -0.61 -11.29 15.52
CA ILE A 32 0.31 -12.41 15.28
C ILE A 32 0.94 -12.89 16.60
N ASP A 33 1.14 -11.99 17.56
CA ASP A 33 1.71 -12.28 18.89
C ASP A 33 3.06 -13.01 18.84
N GLU A 34 3.90 -12.64 17.86
CA GLU A 34 5.27 -13.12 17.70
C GLU A 34 6.21 -11.96 17.39
N SER A 35 7.48 -12.12 17.77
CA SER A 35 8.51 -11.15 17.44
C SER A 35 8.83 -11.15 15.94
N PRO A 36 9.28 -10.02 15.36
CA PRO A 36 9.71 -10.00 13.97
C PRO A 36 10.80 -11.03 13.63
N ALA A 37 11.71 -11.35 14.55
CA ALA A 37 12.71 -12.41 14.33
C ALA A 37 12.07 -13.79 14.20
N VAL A 38 11.07 -14.11 15.02
CA VAL A 38 10.35 -15.40 14.92
C VAL A 38 9.63 -15.49 13.59
N ILE A 39 8.88 -14.45 13.20
CA ILE A 39 8.15 -14.40 11.92
C ILE A 39 9.13 -14.51 10.75
N ALA A 40 10.26 -13.80 10.79
CA ALA A 40 11.29 -13.86 9.77
C ALA A 40 11.91 -15.27 9.64
N ALA A 41 12.17 -15.96 10.76
CA ALA A 41 12.76 -17.28 10.77
C ALA A 41 11.83 -18.38 10.23
N ARG A 42 10.53 -18.35 10.58
CA ARG A 42 9.56 -19.32 10.04
C ARG A 42 8.99 -18.96 8.67
N GLY A 43 9.23 -17.72 8.23
CA GLY A 43 8.59 -17.12 7.07
C GLY A 43 7.16 -16.63 7.37
N ALA A 44 6.85 -15.43 6.88
CA ALA A 44 5.50 -14.89 6.98
C ALA A 44 4.51 -15.74 6.15
N SER A 45 3.34 -16.01 6.72
CA SER A 45 2.24 -16.65 6.00
C SER A 45 1.63 -15.69 4.97
N LEU A 46 0.85 -16.23 4.05
CA LEU A 46 0.13 -15.42 3.06
C LEU A 46 -0.83 -14.44 3.74
N TYR A 47 -1.56 -14.89 4.76
CA TYR A 47 -2.47 -14.04 5.53
C TYR A 47 -1.73 -12.88 6.18
N GLU A 48 -0.64 -13.16 6.90
CA GLU A 48 0.17 -12.13 7.59
C GLU A 48 0.73 -11.11 6.61
N ALA A 49 1.24 -11.60 5.47
CA ALA A 49 1.76 -10.77 4.40
C ALA A 49 0.71 -9.79 3.89
N PHE A 50 -0.52 -10.26 3.62
CA PHE A 50 -1.61 -9.43 3.10
C PHE A 50 -2.34 -8.59 4.16
N ALA A 51 -2.25 -8.96 5.44
CA ALA A 51 -2.78 -8.17 6.55
C ALA A 51 -1.95 -6.91 6.83
N CYS A 52 -0.63 -6.95 6.60
CA CYS A 52 0.26 -5.81 6.80
C CYS A 52 -0.12 -4.60 5.91
N SER A 53 -0.32 -3.39 6.44
CA SER A 53 -0.67 -2.23 5.61
C SER A 53 0.50 -1.62 4.83
N LEU A 54 1.70 -2.20 4.92
CA LEU A 54 2.95 -1.68 4.37
C LEU A 54 3.20 -0.19 4.72
N CYS A 55 2.82 0.20 5.94
CA CYS A 55 2.82 1.61 6.37
C CYS A 55 4.17 2.12 6.89
N TYR A 56 5.20 1.28 6.89
CA TYR A 56 6.58 1.61 7.30
C TYR A 56 6.77 2.02 8.78
N ARG A 57 5.70 1.98 9.60
CA ARG A 57 5.75 2.36 11.01
C ARG A 57 6.77 1.55 11.81
N CYS A 58 6.90 0.25 11.52
CA CYS A 58 7.78 -0.64 12.26
C CYS A 58 9.25 -0.23 12.20
N GLU A 59 9.73 0.27 11.06
CA GLU A 59 11.08 0.84 10.94
C GLU A 59 11.20 2.15 11.72
N ALA A 60 10.22 3.05 11.56
CA ALA A 60 10.25 4.38 12.19
C ALA A 60 10.29 4.33 13.73
N VAL A 61 9.85 3.24 14.36
CA VAL A 61 9.84 3.07 15.82
C VAL A 61 10.88 2.06 16.31
N CYS A 62 11.59 1.36 15.42
CA CYS A 62 12.57 0.36 15.83
C CYS A 62 13.84 1.07 16.32
N PRO A 63 14.33 0.79 17.55
CA PRO A 63 15.57 1.40 18.04
C PRO A 63 16.82 0.96 17.27
N LEU A 64 16.72 -0.11 16.48
CA LEU A 64 17.78 -0.67 15.65
C LEU A 64 17.55 -0.43 14.15
N ASN A 65 16.54 0.37 13.77
CA ASN A 65 16.15 0.63 12.38
C ASN A 65 15.82 -0.63 11.55
N LEU A 66 15.43 -1.73 12.21
CA LEU A 66 14.98 -2.93 11.52
C LEU A 66 13.59 -2.71 10.90
N ASN A 67 13.35 -3.30 9.73
CA ASN A 67 12.09 -3.13 9.00
C ASN A 67 11.34 -4.45 8.71
N PRO A 68 10.50 -4.93 9.65
CA PRO A 68 9.62 -6.07 9.44
C PRO A 68 8.62 -5.94 8.28
N GLU A 69 8.32 -4.74 7.77
CA GLU A 69 7.42 -4.59 6.60
C GLU A 69 7.97 -5.29 5.36
N GLN A 70 9.30 -5.28 5.20
CA GLN A 70 9.93 -5.83 4.01
C GLN A 70 9.70 -7.34 3.84
N MET A 71 9.70 -8.13 4.92
CA MET A 71 9.42 -9.57 4.83
C MET A 71 7.98 -9.83 4.38
N PHE A 72 7.01 -9.04 4.85
CA PHE A 72 5.62 -9.15 4.41
C PHE A 72 5.46 -8.77 2.94
N LYS A 73 6.08 -7.65 2.52
CA LYS A 73 6.11 -7.23 1.11
C LYS A 73 6.71 -8.30 0.21
N GLN A 74 7.79 -8.95 0.64
CA GLN A 74 8.43 -10.00 -0.14
C GLN A 74 7.59 -11.25 -0.25
N LYS A 75 6.93 -11.66 0.84
CA LYS A 75 5.98 -12.77 0.75
C LYS A 75 4.85 -12.47 -0.25
N ARG A 76 4.37 -11.23 -0.37
CA ARG A 76 3.40 -10.86 -1.42
C ARG A 76 3.97 -11.02 -2.84
N ILE A 77 5.20 -10.55 -3.07
CA ILE A 77 5.87 -10.65 -4.37
C ILE A 77 6.05 -12.13 -4.74
N GLN A 78 6.54 -12.93 -3.78
CA GLN A 78 6.72 -14.36 -3.97
C GLN A 78 5.39 -15.07 -4.25
N ALA A 79 4.34 -14.76 -3.48
CA ALA A 79 3.02 -15.36 -3.68
C ALA A 79 2.46 -15.13 -5.10
N VAL A 80 2.71 -13.95 -5.69
CA VAL A 80 2.35 -13.67 -7.09
C VAL A 80 3.22 -14.46 -8.06
N ALA A 81 4.54 -14.52 -7.83
CA ALA A 81 5.47 -15.26 -8.69
C ALA A 81 5.19 -16.77 -8.69
N ASP A 82 4.87 -17.32 -7.52
CA ASP A 82 4.60 -18.73 -7.28
C ASP A 82 3.13 -19.11 -7.57
N ARG A 83 2.30 -18.14 -7.99
CA ARG A 83 0.86 -18.30 -8.26
C ARG A 83 0.07 -18.86 -7.07
N GLU A 84 0.46 -18.49 -5.85
CA GLU A 84 -0.34 -18.73 -4.64
C GLU A 84 -1.61 -17.86 -4.60
N ILE A 85 -1.68 -16.85 -5.48
CA ILE A 85 -2.79 -15.93 -5.64
C ILE A 85 -3.19 -15.87 -7.10
N GLU A 86 -4.47 -16.08 -7.37
CA GLU A 86 -5.04 -15.84 -8.70
C GLU A 86 -5.15 -14.34 -8.94
N ILE A 87 -4.14 -13.76 -9.60
CA ILE A 87 -4.13 -12.32 -9.91
C ILE A 87 -5.35 -11.90 -10.74
N ASP A 88 -5.94 -12.86 -11.46
CA ASP A 88 -7.13 -12.66 -12.25
C ASP A 88 -8.39 -12.39 -11.41
N ASP A 89 -8.39 -12.76 -10.11
CA ASP A 89 -9.47 -12.38 -9.20
C ASP A 89 -9.40 -10.88 -8.84
N TYR A 90 -8.23 -10.26 -8.86
CA TYR A 90 -8.04 -8.84 -8.48
C TYR A 90 -8.20 -7.87 -9.65
N ARG A 91 -8.56 -8.40 -10.83
CA ARG A 91 -8.76 -7.67 -12.09
C ARG A 91 -9.64 -6.43 -11.94
N TYR A 92 -10.67 -6.51 -11.10
CA TYR A 92 -11.62 -5.40 -10.88
C TYR A 92 -11.01 -4.21 -10.10
N LEU A 93 -9.81 -4.37 -9.51
CA LEU A 93 -9.09 -3.28 -8.84
C LEU A 93 -8.09 -2.56 -9.76
N LEU A 94 -7.79 -3.14 -10.94
CA LEU A 94 -6.76 -2.63 -11.83
C LEU A 94 -7.30 -1.46 -12.68
N PRO A 95 -6.80 -0.22 -12.50
CA PRO A 95 -7.41 0.98 -13.06
C PRO A 95 -7.22 1.14 -14.58
N ASP A 96 -6.33 0.36 -15.19
CA ASP A 96 -6.08 0.31 -16.64
C ASP A 96 -7.19 -0.41 -17.42
N ARG A 97 -8.24 -0.88 -16.72
CA ARG A 97 -9.31 -1.68 -17.30
C ARG A 97 -10.60 -0.93 -17.43
N GLN A 98 -11.39 -1.32 -18.42
CA GLN A 98 -12.68 -0.70 -18.70
C GLN A 98 -13.68 -0.88 -17.56
N VAL A 99 -13.71 -2.06 -16.94
CA VAL A 99 -14.64 -2.42 -15.88
C VAL A 99 -13.87 -2.68 -14.60
N THR A 100 -14.06 -1.81 -13.62
CA THR A 100 -13.43 -1.85 -12.30
C THR A 100 -14.46 -1.55 -11.21
N VAL A 101 -14.13 -1.82 -9.95
CA VAL A 101 -14.97 -1.39 -8.82
C VAL A 101 -15.21 0.12 -8.84
N ASN A 102 -14.19 0.89 -9.26
CA ASN A 102 -14.29 2.33 -9.35
C ASN A 102 -15.22 2.77 -10.51
N SER A 103 -15.17 2.11 -11.66
CA SER A 103 -16.06 2.43 -12.78
C SER A 103 -17.52 2.15 -12.43
N PHE A 104 -17.80 1.00 -11.80
CA PHE A 104 -19.16 0.67 -11.33
C PHE A 104 -19.67 1.65 -10.29
N TYR A 105 -18.83 2.01 -9.32
CA TYR A 105 -19.20 2.99 -8.30
C TYR A 105 -19.53 4.35 -8.94
N ARG A 106 -18.67 4.82 -9.85
CA ARG A 106 -18.88 6.09 -10.55
C ARG A 106 -20.14 6.08 -11.41
N GLU A 107 -20.42 5.00 -12.11
CA GLU A 107 -21.65 4.84 -12.90
C GLU A 107 -22.89 4.90 -12.01
N TYR A 108 -22.91 4.11 -10.94
CA TYR A 108 -24.04 4.04 -10.01
C TYR A 108 -24.35 5.38 -9.34
N TYR A 109 -23.32 6.13 -8.92
CA TYR A 109 -23.47 7.42 -8.24
C TYR A 109 -23.39 8.64 -9.18
N GLY A 110 -23.29 8.44 -10.50
CA GLY A 110 -23.21 9.53 -11.48
C GLY A 110 -21.97 10.43 -11.36
N ILE A 111 -20.82 9.85 -11.00
CA ILE A 111 -19.58 10.59 -10.74
C ILE A 111 -18.75 10.72 -12.03
N ASN A 112 -18.77 11.90 -12.63
CA ASN A 112 -17.96 12.24 -13.79
C ASN A 112 -17.25 13.59 -13.65
N TYR A 113 -16.37 13.85 -14.62
CA TYR A 113 -15.52 15.03 -14.71
C TYR A 113 -15.60 15.63 -16.13
N ASP A 114 -16.74 15.45 -16.79
CA ASP A 114 -16.94 15.83 -18.20
C ASP A 114 -17.01 17.35 -18.39
N ASP A 115 -17.18 18.09 -17.29
CA ASP A 115 -17.13 19.55 -17.22
C ASP A 115 -15.70 20.13 -17.22
N LEU A 116 -14.67 19.28 -17.10
CA LEU A 116 -13.28 19.75 -17.13
C LEU A 116 -12.84 20.15 -18.55
N ASN A 117 -12.16 21.28 -18.66
CA ASN A 117 -11.58 21.73 -19.92
C ASN A 117 -10.26 21.00 -20.21
N LEU A 118 -10.28 20.07 -21.17
CA LEU A 118 -9.10 19.32 -21.62
C LEU A 118 -8.33 20.01 -22.75
N SER A 119 -8.79 21.16 -23.23
CA SER A 119 -8.26 21.84 -24.42
C SER A 119 -7.17 22.86 -24.11
N SER A 120 -7.00 23.23 -22.83
CA SER A 120 -5.97 24.17 -22.41
C SER A 120 -4.73 23.42 -21.93
N PRO A 121 -3.55 23.65 -22.53
CA PRO A 121 -2.31 23.09 -22.00
C PRO A 121 -2.07 23.66 -20.58
N ALA A 122 -1.85 22.78 -19.63
CA ALA A 122 -1.47 23.12 -18.26
C ALA A 122 -0.02 22.71 -18.03
N GLU A 123 0.75 23.58 -17.37
CA GLU A 123 2.14 23.28 -16.97
C GLU A 123 2.18 22.33 -15.76
N ILE A 124 1.12 22.34 -14.94
CA ILE A 124 1.05 21.62 -13.67
C ILE A 124 -0.19 20.72 -13.64
N GLY A 125 0.02 19.44 -13.36
CA GLY A 125 -1.05 18.44 -13.24
C GLY A 125 -1.37 18.12 -11.78
N PHE A 126 -2.67 18.09 -11.44
CA PHE A 126 -3.14 17.61 -10.14
C PHE A 126 -3.54 16.14 -10.23
N PHE A 127 -2.86 15.27 -9.46
CA PHE A 127 -3.11 13.83 -9.45
C PHE A 127 -3.66 13.36 -8.09
N PRO A 128 -4.98 13.46 -7.85
CA PRO A 128 -5.63 13.08 -6.59
C PRO A 128 -5.69 11.57 -6.30
N GLY A 129 -5.39 10.74 -7.30
CA GLY A 129 -5.53 9.28 -7.23
C GLY A 129 -6.96 8.78 -7.47
N CYS A 130 -7.08 7.52 -7.87
CA CYS A 130 -8.36 6.91 -8.29
C CYS A 130 -9.41 6.84 -7.16
N THR A 131 -8.98 6.54 -5.93
CA THR A 131 -9.85 6.44 -4.76
C THR A 131 -10.49 7.79 -4.44
N LEU A 132 -9.73 8.88 -4.40
CA LEU A 132 -10.27 10.20 -4.06
C LEU A 132 -11.21 10.73 -5.16
N MET A 133 -10.85 10.52 -6.43
CA MET A 133 -11.72 10.88 -7.56
C MET A 133 -13.03 10.09 -7.60
N THR A 134 -13.01 8.84 -7.12
CA THR A 134 -14.16 7.95 -7.13
C THR A 134 -15.06 8.17 -5.92
N TYR A 135 -14.50 8.17 -4.71
CA TYR A 135 -15.26 8.13 -3.46
C TYR A 135 -15.42 9.51 -2.80
N SER A 136 -14.72 10.55 -3.28
CA SER A 136 -14.80 11.90 -2.72
C SER A 136 -14.62 12.99 -3.79
N PRO A 137 -15.46 13.01 -4.84
CA PRO A 137 -15.30 13.93 -5.96
C PRO A 137 -15.43 15.41 -5.56
N GLN A 138 -16.28 15.74 -4.57
CA GLN A 138 -16.44 17.12 -4.08
C GLN A 138 -15.17 17.59 -3.35
N LEU A 139 -14.57 16.73 -2.54
CA LEU A 139 -13.31 17.03 -1.86
C LEU A 139 -12.17 17.19 -2.89
N THR A 140 -12.08 16.29 -3.86
CA THR A 140 -11.12 16.37 -4.97
C THR A 140 -11.20 17.73 -5.66
N ARG A 141 -12.41 18.18 -6.02
CA ARG A 141 -12.63 19.49 -6.67
C ARG A 141 -12.27 20.66 -5.76
N LYS A 142 -12.61 20.58 -4.47
CA LYS A 142 -12.27 21.62 -3.50
C LYS A 142 -10.75 21.78 -3.36
N VAL A 143 -10.02 20.67 -3.27
CA VAL A 143 -8.55 20.68 -3.22
C VAL A 143 -7.98 21.28 -4.51
N TYR A 144 -8.46 20.84 -5.67
CA TYR A 144 -8.06 21.40 -6.97
C TYR A 144 -8.23 22.93 -7.02
N LEU A 145 -9.39 23.45 -6.61
CA LEU A 145 -9.69 24.89 -6.62
C LEU A 145 -8.84 25.72 -5.65
N ILE A 146 -8.36 25.11 -4.56
CA ILE A 146 -7.44 25.76 -3.63
C ILE A 146 -6.06 25.82 -4.29
N LEU A 147 -5.56 24.67 -4.75
CA LEU A 147 -4.26 24.57 -5.39
C LEU A 147 -4.14 25.43 -6.64
N SER A 148 -5.22 25.57 -7.43
CA SER A 148 -5.22 26.39 -8.65
C SER A 148 -5.07 27.89 -8.39
N LYS A 149 -5.41 28.37 -7.19
CA LYS A 149 -5.27 29.78 -6.80
C LYS A 149 -3.87 30.11 -6.27
N GLU A 150 -3.15 29.10 -5.80
CA GLU A 150 -1.81 29.21 -5.23
C GLU A 150 -0.72 28.91 -6.25
N GLN A 151 -1.08 28.58 -7.49
CA GLN A 151 -0.12 28.51 -8.58
C GLN A 151 0.45 29.91 -8.86
N PRO A 152 1.76 30.05 -9.09
CA PRO A 152 2.36 31.31 -9.53
C PRO A 152 1.83 31.79 -10.88
#